data_AF-A0A6S6S241-F1
#
_entry.id   AF-A0A6S6S241-F1
#
_cell.length_a   1.000
_cell.length_b   1.000
_cell.length_c   1.000
_cell.angle_alpha   90.00
_cell.angle_beta   90.00
_cell.angle_gamma   90.00
#
_symmetry.space_group_name_H-M   'P 1'
#
loop_
_entity.id
_entity.type
_entity.pdbx_description
1 polymer ?
#
loop_
_entity_poly.entity_id
_entity_poly.type
_entity_poly.pdbx_seq_one_letter_code
_entity_poly.pdbx_strand_id
1 'polypeptide(L)'
;MVSEEELVKASGTKHHGGIYFLIKKRIGFDAEAYLAQSTNIDCVLAIEDIGNPHNLGAIVRSGAHFGVQGIILHDVAAMESGSAVRTAAGGAEYIKSIQSDNFSATLKKFHHAGYTIVTTSSHKGNSNIDIAKAELPEKMLLLLGKESNGLTKNASQEDSINLCIAGTGQLESLNVSVAAGIILAKWWQQNKI
;
A
#
# COMPACT_ATOMS: atom_id res chain seq x y z
N MET A 1 -1.04 31.71 23.96
CA MET A 1 -0.36 31.19 22.76
C MET A 1 0.75 30.29 23.22
N VAL A 2 0.95 29.16 22.56
CA VAL A 2 2.04 28.21 22.83
C VAL A 2 3.31 28.73 22.18
N SER A 3 4.47 28.64 22.85
CA SER A 3 5.74 29.13 22.29
C SER A 3 6.23 28.25 21.14
N GLU A 4 7.13 28.77 20.30
CA GLU A 4 7.73 27.97 19.22
C GLU A 4 8.52 26.78 19.78
N GLU A 5 9.20 26.95 20.92
CA GLU A 5 9.92 25.88 21.60
C GLU A 5 8.97 24.79 22.12
N GLU A 6 7.83 25.18 22.69
CA GLU A 6 6.79 24.25 23.13
C GLU A 6 6.16 23.50 21.94
N LEU A 7 5.96 24.18 20.81
CA LEU A 7 5.45 23.56 19.58
C LEU A 7 6.45 22.56 18.98
N VAL A 8 7.74 22.88 18.95
CA VAL A 8 8.78 21.96 18.50
C VAL A 8 8.87 20.74 19.42
N LYS A 9 8.76 20.96 20.74
CA LYS A 9 8.78 19.88 21.74
C LYS A 9 7.56 18.97 21.61
N ALA A 10 6.37 19.52 21.40
CA ALA A 10 5.13 18.76 21.25
C ALA A 10 5.04 18.01 19.91
N SER A 11 5.50 18.62 18.82
CA SER A 11 5.42 18.04 17.47
C SER A 11 6.60 17.13 17.11
N GLY A 12 7.71 17.20 17.86
CA GLY A 12 8.94 16.46 17.57
C GLY A 12 9.65 16.94 16.30
N THR A 13 9.28 18.10 15.76
CA THR A 13 9.80 18.61 14.48
C THR A 13 9.70 20.13 14.40
N LYS A 14 10.60 20.77 13.64
CA LYS A 14 10.53 22.21 13.32
C LYS A 14 9.56 22.53 12.18
N HIS A 15 9.05 21.51 11.50
CA HIS A 15 8.14 21.67 10.36
C HIS A 15 6.67 21.50 10.76
N HIS A 16 6.24 22.19 11.83
CA HIS A 16 4.87 22.09 12.36
C HIS A 16 3.89 23.10 11.74
N GLY A 17 4.36 24.14 11.05
CA GLY A 17 3.48 25.09 10.33
C GLY A 17 2.58 25.93 11.24
N GLY A 18 2.94 26.09 12.53
CA GLY A 18 2.23 26.93 13.50
C GLY A 18 0.95 26.35 14.10
N ILE A 19 0.47 25.18 13.68
CA ILE A 19 -0.77 24.55 14.17
C ILE A 19 -0.50 23.09 14.54
N TYR A 20 -1.07 22.60 15.65
CA TYR A 20 -0.92 21.23 16.12
C TYR A 20 -2.26 20.66 16.61
N PHE A 21 -2.52 19.39 16.33
CA PHE A 21 -3.68 18.64 16.82
C PHE A 21 -3.23 17.41 17.59
N LEU A 22 -3.78 17.23 18.79
CA LEU A 22 -3.72 15.94 19.48
C LEU A 22 -4.89 15.08 18.99
N ILE A 23 -4.57 14.04 18.23
CA ILE A 23 -5.58 13.15 17.64
C ILE A 23 -5.63 11.82 18.38
N LYS A 24 -6.83 11.25 18.53
CA LYS A 24 -6.99 9.88 19.01
C LYS A 24 -6.45 8.93 17.94
N LYS A 25 -5.60 7.99 18.34
CA LYS A 25 -5.07 6.96 17.44
C LYS A 25 -6.23 6.18 16.79
N ARG A 26 -6.19 6.03 15.47
CA ARG A 26 -7.16 5.20 14.74
C ARG A 26 -6.93 3.74 15.10
N ILE A 27 -8.02 3.02 15.32
CA ILE A 27 -7.99 1.56 15.44
C ILE A 27 -8.18 1.02 14.02
N GLY A 28 -7.29 0.14 13.58
CA GLY A 28 -7.42 -0.50 12.28
C GLY A 28 -8.70 -1.34 12.18
N PHE A 29 -9.21 -1.52 10.98
CA PHE A 29 -10.25 -2.49 10.69
C PHE A 29 -9.67 -3.91 10.80
N ASP A 30 -10.48 -4.87 11.23
CA ASP A 30 -10.22 -6.26 10.90
C ASP A 30 -10.57 -6.51 9.42
N ALA A 31 -10.03 -7.59 8.85
CA ALA A 31 -10.18 -7.88 7.43
C ALA A 31 -11.64 -8.13 7.03
N GLU A 32 -12.39 -8.85 7.87
CA GLU A 32 -13.80 -9.17 7.65
C GLU A 32 -14.69 -7.91 7.62
N ALA A 33 -14.47 -6.99 8.55
CA ALA A 33 -15.20 -5.72 8.64
C ALA A 33 -14.93 -4.82 7.43
N TYR A 34 -13.71 -4.85 6.88
CA TYR A 34 -13.41 -4.20 5.61
C TYR A 34 -14.13 -4.88 4.45
N LEU A 35 -14.00 -6.20 4.32
CA LEU A 35 -14.57 -6.98 3.22
C LEU A 35 -16.09 -6.87 3.13
N ALA A 36 -16.79 -6.79 4.28
CA ALA A 36 -18.23 -6.56 4.35
C ALA A 36 -18.69 -5.23 3.71
N GLN A 37 -17.77 -4.28 3.52
CA GLN A 37 -18.03 -2.97 2.91
C GLN A 37 -17.38 -2.83 1.51
N SER A 38 -16.71 -3.88 1.02
CA SER A 38 -16.03 -3.84 -0.27
C SER A 38 -17.04 -3.75 -1.42
N THR A 39 -16.66 -3.05 -2.50
CA THR A 39 -17.48 -2.95 -3.71
C THR A 39 -16.99 -3.89 -4.80
N ASN A 40 -17.64 -3.93 -5.96
CA ASN A 40 -17.23 -4.77 -7.08
C ASN A 40 -15.89 -4.34 -7.70
N ILE A 41 -15.55 -3.05 -7.61
CA ILE A 41 -14.25 -2.52 -8.03
C ILE A 41 -13.55 -2.01 -6.78
N ASP A 42 -12.48 -2.67 -6.37
CA ASP A 42 -11.75 -2.27 -5.18
C ASP A 42 -10.27 -2.62 -5.29
N CYS A 43 -9.43 -1.68 -4.88
CA CYS A 43 -7.99 -1.87 -4.79
C CYS A 43 -7.56 -1.74 -3.33
N VAL A 44 -6.87 -2.76 -2.85
CA VAL A 44 -6.30 -2.83 -1.51
C VAL A 44 -4.81 -3.03 -1.63
N LEU A 45 -4.05 -2.27 -0.83
CA LEU A 45 -2.61 -2.46 -0.69
C LEU A 45 -2.36 -3.52 0.37
N ALA A 46 -1.48 -4.48 0.12
CA ALA A 46 -0.96 -5.38 1.12
C ALA A 46 0.53 -5.10 1.27
N ILE A 47 0.91 -4.51 2.41
CA ILE A 47 2.29 -4.06 2.63
C ILE A 47 2.94 -4.91 3.70
N GLU A 48 4.00 -5.62 3.30
CA GLU A 48 4.81 -6.40 4.21
C GLU A 48 6.22 -5.79 4.34
N ASP A 49 6.63 -5.53 5.58
CA ASP A 49 8.01 -5.17 5.94
C ASP A 49 8.61 -4.01 5.09
N ILE A 50 7.81 -3.00 4.76
CA ILE A 50 8.34 -1.75 4.22
C ILE A 50 8.98 -0.98 5.38
N GLY A 51 10.25 -1.30 5.65
CA GLY A 51 11.03 -0.70 6.74
C GLY A 51 11.32 0.80 6.60
N ASN A 52 10.97 1.44 5.46
CA ASN A 52 11.14 2.87 5.25
C ASN A 52 9.78 3.61 5.28
N PRO A 53 9.49 4.39 6.33
CA PRO A 53 8.26 5.19 6.45
C PRO A 53 8.00 6.17 5.29
N HIS A 54 9.04 6.66 4.60
CA HIS A 54 8.87 7.53 3.43
C HIS A 54 8.30 6.76 2.24
N ASN A 55 8.73 5.52 2.00
CA ASN A 55 8.15 4.67 0.96
C ASN A 55 6.68 4.37 1.29
N LEU A 56 6.37 4.03 2.54
CA LEU A 56 4.99 3.81 2.99
C LEU A 56 4.12 5.04 2.73
N GLY A 57 4.55 6.23 3.17
CA GLY A 57 3.81 7.47 2.94
C GLY A 57 3.63 7.80 1.45
N ALA A 58 4.65 7.57 0.61
CA ALA A 58 4.56 7.81 -0.83
C ALA A 58 3.61 6.83 -1.54
N ILE A 59 3.58 5.56 -1.10
CA ILE A 59 2.62 4.56 -1.58
C ILE A 59 1.20 4.97 -1.18
N VAL A 60 0.98 5.33 0.08
CA VAL A 60 -0.32 5.79 0.60
C VAL A 60 -0.81 7.02 -0.15
N ARG A 61 0.08 7.99 -0.43
CA ARG A 61 -0.25 9.16 -1.25
C ARG A 61 -0.75 8.77 -2.63
N SER A 62 0.00 7.90 -3.33
CA SER A 62 -0.36 7.43 -4.67
C SER A 62 -1.65 6.60 -4.63
N GLY A 63 -1.81 5.75 -3.62
CA GLY A 63 -3.01 4.95 -3.40
C GLY A 63 -4.25 5.82 -3.26
N ALA A 64 -4.20 6.81 -2.37
CA ALA A 64 -5.33 7.72 -2.15
C ALA A 64 -5.68 8.49 -3.44
N HIS A 65 -4.67 8.91 -4.20
CA HIS A 65 -4.87 9.60 -5.47
C HIS A 65 -5.58 8.73 -6.52
N PHE A 66 -5.27 7.42 -6.57
CA PHE A 66 -5.83 6.47 -7.54
C PHE A 66 -7.02 5.66 -6.98
N GLY A 67 -7.61 6.08 -5.87
CA GLY A 67 -8.86 5.49 -5.35
C GLY A 67 -8.69 4.18 -4.58
N VAL A 68 -7.48 3.86 -4.09
CA VAL A 68 -7.27 2.75 -3.14
C VAL A 68 -8.06 3.00 -1.87
N GLN A 69 -8.81 2.00 -1.41
CA GLN A 69 -9.70 2.14 -0.25
C GLN A 69 -9.14 1.53 1.04
N GLY A 70 -8.22 0.57 0.92
CA GLY A 70 -7.68 -0.19 2.05
C GLY A 70 -6.17 -0.42 1.98
N ILE A 71 -5.55 -0.57 3.16
CA ILE A 71 -4.15 -0.97 3.31
C ILE A 71 -3.98 -1.96 4.46
N ILE A 72 -3.44 -3.13 4.16
CA ILE A 72 -3.16 -4.22 5.10
C ILE A 72 -1.73 -4.08 5.59
N LEU A 73 -1.55 -4.08 6.91
CA LEU A 73 -0.27 -3.96 7.60
C LEU A 73 -0.20 -4.92 8.79
N HIS A 74 1.01 -5.33 9.16
CA HIS A 74 1.23 -6.03 10.43
C HIS A 74 1.14 -5.09 11.64
N ASP A 75 1.53 -3.84 11.49
CA ASP A 75 1.32 -2.79 12.50
C ASP A 75 0.80 -1.53 11.81
N VAL A 76 -0.49 -1.24 11.98
CA VAL A 76 -1.11 -0.04 11.41
C VAL A 76 -0.51 1.25 11.98
N ALA A 77 0.19 1.21 13.11
CA ALA A 77 0.87 2.39 13.67
C ALA A 77 2.00 2.91 12.76
N ALA A 78 2.54 2.09 11.86
CA ALA A 78 3.56 2.52 10.90
C ALA A 78 3.07 3.67 9.99
N MET A 79 1.77 3.65 9.64
CA MET A 79 1.11 4.72 8.88
C MET A 79 1.07 6.06 9.62
N GLU A 80 1.01 6.00 10.96
CA GLU A 80 0.85 7.15 11.85
C GLU A 80 2.19 7.82 12.21
N SER A 81 3.30 7.28 11.71
CA SER A 81 4.61 7.90 11.91
C SER A 81 4.68 9.27 11.22
N GLY A 82 5.32 10.25 11.88
CA GLY A 82 5.36 11.63 11.38
C GLY A 82 5.99 11.78 9.98
N SER A 83 6.92 10.90 9.60
CA SER A 83 7.50 10.84 8.25
C SER A 83 6.54 10.24 7.23
N ALA A 84 5.82 9.16 7.56
CA ALA A 84 4.81 8.56 6.68
C ALA A 84 3.64 9.53 6.45
N VAL A 85 3.05 10.08 7.51
CA VAL A 85 1.91 11.02 7.42
C VAL A 85 2.29 12.27 6.62
N ARG A 86 3.48 12.83 6.86
CA ARG A 86 3.97 14.00 6.11
C ARG A 86 4.16 13.68 4.63
N THR A 87 4.75 12.52 4.32
CA THR A 87 4.97 12.09 2.93
C THR A 87 3.65 11.78 2.22
N ALA A 88 2.67 11.23 2.96
CA ALA A 88 1.32 10.93 2.48
C ALA A 88 0.53 12.19 2.12
N ALA A 89 0.90 13.36 2.68
CA ALA A 89 0.29 14.66 2.38
C ALA A 89 -1.26 14.64 2.50
N GLY A 90 -1.78 14.03 3.57
CA GLY A 90 -3.21 13.86 3.81
C GLY A 90 -3.85 12.63 3.14
N GLY A 91 -3.11 11.90 2.30
CA GLY A 91 -3.62 10.67 1.66
C GLY A 91 -4.03 9.58 2.65
N ALA A 92 -3.39 9.51 3.82
CA ALA A 92 -3.72 8.54 4.87
C ALA A 92 -5.16 8.70 5.41
N GLU A 93 -5.78 9.86 5.22
CA GLU A 93 -7.16 10.12 5.64
C GLU A 93 -8.19 9.33 4.83
N TYR A 94 -7.84 8.96 3.59
CA TYR A 94 -8.74 8.34 2.61
C TYR A 94 -8.61 6.82 2.55
N ILE A 95 -7.56 6.24 3.17
CA ILE A 95 -7.29 4.80 3.12
C ILE A 95 -7.56 4.18 4.50
N LYS A 96 -8.38 3.13 4.53
CA LYS A 96 -8.67 2.37 5.74
C LYS A 96 -7.50 1.44 6.06
N SER A 97 -6.87 1.62 7.21
CA SER A 97 -5.86 0.70 7.74
C SER A 97 -6.52 -0.61 8.20
N ILE A 98 -5.97 -1.74 7.79
CA ILE A 98 -6.43 -3.10 8.13
C ILE A 98 -5.30 -3.78 8.89
N GLN A 99 -5.55 -4.13 10.15
CA GLN A 99 -4.58 -4.80 11.02
C GLN A 99 -4.53 -6.28 10.71
N SER A 100 -3.34 -6.84 10.51
CA SER A 100 -3.15 -8.24 10.17
C SER A 100 -2.03 -8.90 10.98
N ASP A 101 -2.42 -9.64 12.01
CA ASP A 101 -1.49 -10.41 12.84
C ASP A 101 -0.92 -11.63 12.09
N ASN A 102 -1.70 -12.23 11.20
CA ASN A 102 -1.28 -13.30 10.30
C ASN A 102 -1.51 -12.89 8.84
N PHE A 103 -0.46 -12.35 8.22
CA PHE A 103 -0.52 -11.81 6.86
C PHE A 103 -0.98 -12.84 5.83
N SER A 104 -0.46 -14.09 5.88
CA SER A 104 -0.89 -15.18 5.00
C SER A 104 -2.39 -15.48 5.10
N ALA A 105 -2.92 -15.55 6.33
CA ALA A 105 -4.34 -15.82 6.54
C ALA A 105 -5.20 -14.68 5.99
N THR A 106 -4.77 -13.43 6.19
CA THR A 106 -5.46 -12.25 5.66
C THR A 106 -5.47 -12.25 4.13
N LEU A 107 -4.33 -12.50 3.47
CA LEU A 107 -4.29 -12.61 2.00
C LEU A 107 -5.27 -13.67 1.48
N LYS A 108 -5.36 -14.83 2.16
CA LYS A 108 -6.35 -15.86 1.82
C LYS A 108 -7.78 -15.37 1.96
N LYS A 109 -8.13 -14.61 3.00
CA LYS A 109 -9.49 -14.04 3.15
C LYS A 109 -9.86 -13.15 1.98
N PHE A 110 -8.96 -12.26 1.56
CA PHE A 110 -9.16 -11.40 0.38
C PHE A 110 -9.30 -12.21 -0.91
N HIS A 111 -8.47 -13.24 -1.09
CA HIS A 111 -8.59 -14.15 -2.22
C HIS A 111 -9.97 -14.83 -2.28
N HIS A 112 -10.46 -15.39 -1.17
CA HIS A 112 -11.80 -15.99 -1.09
C HIS A 112 -12.93 -14.97 -1.30
N ALA A 113 -12.68 -13.68 -1.06
CA ALA A 113 -13.60 -12.58 -1.33
C ALA A 113 -13.53 -12.05 -2.79
N GLY A 114 -12.78 -12.74 -3.66
CA GLY A 114 -12.69 -12.44 -5.08
C GLY A 114 -11.60 -11.44 -5.46
N TYR A 115 -10.66 -11.12 -4.56
CA TYR A 115 -9.51 -10.29 -4.92
C TYR A 115 -8.43 -11.15 -5.57
N THR A 116 -7.96 -10.69 -6.72
CA THR A 116 -6.78 -11.26 -7.36
C THR A 116 -5.52 -10.62 -6.75
N ILE A 117 -4.58 -11.48 -6.35
CA ILE A 117 -3.31 -11.04 -5.78
C ILE A 117 -2.40 -10.60 -6.92
N VAL A 118 -1.96 -9.35 -6.86
CA VAL A 118 -1.05 -8.76 -7.82
C VAL A 118 0.26 -8.46 -7.10
N THR A 119 1.37 -8.98 -7.63
CA THR A 119 2.72 -8.72 -7.12
C THR A 119 3.54 -7.99 -8.17
N THR A 120 4.65 -7.39 -7.76
CA THR A 120 5.63 -6.83 -8.67
C THR A 120 7.01 -7.39 -8.36
N SER A 121 7.76 -7.75 -9.39
CA SER A 121 9.15 -8.18 -9.25
C SER A 121 10.05 -7.43 -10.23
N SER A 122 11.23 -7.04 -9.76
CA SER A 122 12.29 -6.49 -10.61
C SER A 122 13.03 -7.55 -11.40
N HIS A 123 12.96 -8.82 -10.99
CA HIS A 123 13.66 -9.89 -11.67
C HIS A 123 12.91 -10.30 -12.94
N LYS A 124 13.63 -10.38 -14.06
CA LYS A 124 13.13 -10.95 -15.32
C LYS A 124 12.99 -12.48 -15.16
N GLY A 125 11.95 -12.91 -14.44
CA GLY A 125 11.49 -14.29 -14.46
C GLY A 125 10.63 -14.56 -15.68
N ASN A 126 10.66 -15.79 -16.21
CA ASN A 126 9.91 -16.18 -17.41
C ASN A 126 8.37 -16.12 -17.25
N SER A 127 7.85 -15.84 -16.06
CA SER A 127 6.42 -15.81 -15.73
C SER A 127 5.88 -14.40 -15.41
N ASN A 128 6.67 -13.34 -15.61
CA ASN A 128 6.21 -11.98 -15.30
C ASN A 128 5.51 -11.36 -16.51
N ILE A 129 4.37 -10.71 -16.27
CA ILE A 129 3.60 -9.99 -17.28
C ILE A 129 4.04 -8.51 -17.26
N ASP A 130 4.43 -7.98 -18.40
CA ASP A 130 4.72 -6.56 -18.54
C ASP A 130 3.45 -5.73 -18.26
N ILE A 131 3.53 -4.78 -17.34
CA ILE A 131 2.44 -3.86 -16.98
C ILE A 131 1.79 -3.20 -18.20
N ALA A 132 2.55 -2.94 -19.26
CA ALA A 132 2.03 -2.34 -20.49
C ALA A 132 0.99 -3.22 -21.19
N LYS A 133 1.09 -4.55 -21.03
CA LYS A 133 0.23 -5.56 -21.64
C LYS A 133 -0.73 -6.21 -20.65
N ALA A 134 -0.56 -5.96 -19.36
CA ALA A 134 -1.38 -6.54 -18.32
C ALA A 134 -2.82 -5.99 -18.33
N GLU A 135 -3.77 -6.91 -18.12
CA GLU A 135 -5.14 -6.60 -17.72
C GLU A 135 -5.21 -6.73 -16.20
N LEU A 136 -5.47 -5.63 -15.49
CA LEU A 136 -5.55 -5.64 -14.04
C LEU A 136 -6.98 -5.87 -13.57
N PRO A 137 -7.16 -6.70 -12.52
CA PRO A 137 -8.47 -7.13 -12.04
C PRO A 137 -9.26 -5.96 -11.40
N GLU A 138 -10.59 -5.99 -11.49
CA GLU A 138 -11.47 -5.01 -10.82
C GLU A 138 -11.29 -5.05 -9.30
N LYS A 139 -11.19 -6.25 -8.72
CA LYS A 139 -10.78 -6.47 -7.33
C LYS A 139 -9.30 -6.84 -7.25
N MET A 140 -8.47 -5.85 -6.94
CA MET A 140 -7.02 -6.00 -6.89
C MET A 140 -6.51 -5.96 -5.45
N LEU A 141 -5.70 -6.95 -5.08
CA LEU A 141 -4.88 -6.90 -3.88
C LEU A 141 -3.41 -6.74 -4.28
N LEU A 142 -2.89 -5.51 -4.24
CA LEU A 142 -1.52 -5.21 -4.64
C LEU A 142 -0.56 -5.47 -3.47
N LEU A 143 0.17 -6.57 -3.56
CA LEU A 143 1.15 -7.01 -2.57
C LEU A 143 2.53 -6.39 -2.85
N LEU A 144 3.04 -5.62 -1.89
CA LEU A 144 4.32 -4.93 -1.91
C LEU A 144 5.14 -5.32 -0.67
N GLY A 145 6.38 -5.76 -0.86
CA GLY A 145 7.25 -6.15 0.25
C GLY A 145 8.61 -6.67 -0.20
N LYS A 146 9.42 -7.12 0.76
CA LYS A 146 10.74 -7.70 0.48
C LYS A 146 10.55 -9.08 -0.16
N GLU A 147 11.20 -9.33 -1.31
CA GLU A 147 11.13 -10.60 -2.06
C GLU A 147 11.74 -11.82 -1.32
N SER A 148 11.91 -11.77 -0.01
CA SER A 148 12.60 -12.76 0.80
C SER A 148 11.69 -13.29 1.90
N ASN A 149 11.01 -14.42 1.65
CA ASN A 149 10.69 -15.51 2.60
C ASN A 149 9.44 -16.36 2.27
N GLY A 150 8.95 -16.34 1.02
CA GLY A 150 8.00 -17.39 0.57
C GLY A 150 6.52 -17.10 0.81
N LEU A 151 6.13 -15.86 1.08
CA LEU A 151 4.71 -15.47 1.10
C LEU A 151 4.08 -15.53 -0.29
N THR A 152 4.84 -15.19 -1.34
CA THR A 152 4.50 -15.45 -2.75
C THR A 152 4.47 -16.94 -3.11
N LYS A 153 5.04 -17.83 -2.28
CA LYS A 153 4.91 -19.29 -2.48
C LYS A 153 3.64 -19.86 -1.82
N ASN A 154 3.12 -19.21 -0.77
CA ASN A 154 1.98 -19.68 0.02
C ASN A 154 0.65 -18.99 -0.31
N ALA A 155 0.69 -17.77 -0.86
CA ALA A 155 -0.45 -17.15 -1.51
C ALA A 155 -0.56 -17.75 -2.91
N SER A 156 -1.32 -18.84 -3.01
CA SER A 156 -1.69 -19.64 -4.19
C SER A 156 -1.12 -19.16 -5.53
N GLN A 157 -0.13 -19.90 -6.04
CA GLN A 157 0.49 -19.66 -7.35
C GLN A 157 -0.48 -19.76 -8.54
N GLU A 158 -1.68 -20.32 -8.36
CA GLU A 158 -2.60 -20.56 -9.48
C GLU A 158 -3.34 -19.30 -9.95
N ASP A 159 -3.58 -18.32 -9.07
CA ASP A 159 -4.40 -17.13 -9.38
C ASP A 159 -3.70 -15.79 -9.11
N SER A 160 -2.37 -15.81 -8.93
CA SER A 160 -1.57 -14.59 -8.70
C SER A 160 -1.05 -14.02 -10.02
N ILE A 161 -1.15 -12.70 -10.20
CA ILE A 161 -0.54 -12.00 -11.33
C ILE A 161 0.78 -11.38 -10.88
N ASN A 162 1.90 -11.81 -11.48
CA ASN A 162 3.19 -11.18 -11.23
C ASN A 162 3.53 -10.19 -12.34
N LEU A 163 3.64 -8.92 -11.97
CA LEU A 163 3.92 -7.83 -12.89
C LEU A 163 5.41 -7.49 -12.92
N CYS A 164 5.85 -7.00 -14.07
CA CYS A 164 7.11 -6.28 -14.19
C CYS A 164 6.89 -4.94 -14.90
N ILE A 165 7.78 -3.98 -14.62
CA ILE A 165 7.78 -2.68 -15.27
C ILE A 165 8.99 -2.63 -16.19
N ALA A 166 8.76 -2.82 -17.49
CA ALA A 166 9.84 -2.79 -18.48
C ALA A 166 10.46 -1.40 -18.59
N GLY A 167 11.76 -1.38 -18.88
CA GLY A 167 12.54 -0.15 -19.06
C GLY A 167 13.80 -0.40 -19.87
N THR A 168 14.73 0.54 -19.84
CA THR A 168 15.98 0.48 -20.63
C THR A 168 16.98 -0.59 -20.15
N GLY A 169 16.79 -1.13 -18.94
CA GLY A 169 17.69 -2.11 -18.33
C GLY A 169 18.98 -1.50 -17.75
N GLN A 170 19.10 -0.16 -17.70
CA GLN A 170 20.24 0.53 -17.07
C GLN A 170 20.24 0.41 -15.54
N LEU A 171 19.08 0.09 -14.95
CA LEU A 171 18.90 -0.21 -13.54
C LEU A 171 18.14 -1.52 -13.42
N GLU A 172 18.42 -2.28 -12.36
CA GLU A 172 17.78 -3.57 -12.10
C GLU A 172 16.34 -3.41 -11.60
N SER A 173 16.05 -2.35 -10.83
CA SER A 173 14.76 -2.17 -10.16
C SER A 173 14.40 -0.69 -9.99
N LEU A 174 13.09 -0.46 -9.81
CA LEU A 174 12.55 0.83 -9.38
C LEU A 174 12.37 0.83 -7.86
N ASN A 175 12.35 2.02 -7.26
CA ASN A 175 11.87 2.16 -5.88
C ASN A 175 10.42 1.64 -5.78
N VAL A 176 10.11 0.89 -4.71
CA VAL A 176 8.79 0.27 -4.50
C VAL A 176 7.63 1.26 -4.56
N SER A 177 7.81 2.49 -4.09
CA SER A 177 6.76 3.52 -4.15
C SER A 177 6.50 4.01 -5.58
N VAL A 178 7.54 4.07 -6.41
CA VAL A 178 7.42 4.42 -7.83
C VAL A 178 6.73 3.28 -8.59
N ALA A 179 7.14 2.03 -8.34
CA ALA A 179 6.51 0.86 -8.94
C ALA A 179 5.02 0.77 -8.58
N ALA A 180 4.68 0.96 -7.29
CA ALA A 180 3.30 1.01 -6.83
C ALA A 180 2.51 2.11 -7.56
N GLY A 181 3.05 3.33 -7.67
CA GLY A 181 2.40 4.42 -8.38
C GLY A 181 2.09 4.08 -9.85
N ILE A 182 3.02 3.43 -10.56
CA ILE A 182 2.81 3.01 -11.96
C ILE A 182 1.70 1.97 -12.08
N ILE A 183 1.70 0.95 -11.20
CA ILE A 183 0.70 -0.12 -11.22
C ILE A 183 -0.69 0.44 -10.88
N LEU A 184 -0.78 1.29 -9.86
CA LEU A 184 -2.03 1.91 -9.43
C LEU A 184 -2.60 2.84 -10.50
N ALA A 185 -1.77 3.62 -11.18
CA ALA A 185 -2.20 4.45 -12.29
C ALA A 185 -2.82 3.62 -13.43
N LYS A 186 -2.19 2.49 -13.78
CA LYS A 186 -2.70 1.56 -14.79
C LYS A 186 -4.02 0.93 -14.37
N TRP A 187 -4.13 0.48 -13.11
CA TRP A 187 -5.36 -0.11 -12.57
C TRP A 187 -6.52 0.89 -12.60
N TRP A 188 -6.28 2.12 -12.13
CA TRP A 188 -7.28 3.18 -12.15
C TRP A 188 -7.71 3.53 -13.58
N GLN A 189 -6.78 3.61 -14.53
CA GLN A 189 -7.10 3.88 -15.94
C GLN A 189 -8.02 2.82 -16.56
N GLN A 190 -7.86 1.55 -16.16
CA GLN A 190 -8.66 0.42 -16.65
C GLN A 190 -10.05 0.39 -16.00
N ASN A 191 -10.13 0.62 -14.69
CA ASN A 191 -11.35 0.39 -13.92
C ASN A 191 -12.18 1.66 -13.66
N LYS A 192 -11.62 2.85 -13.93
CA LYS A 192 -12.28 4.17 -13.93
C LYS A 192 -13.31 4.37 -12.81
N ILE A 193 -12.89 4.13 -11.57
CA ILE A 193 -13.60 4.57 -10.36
C ILE A 193 -13.44 6.07 -10.10
#